data_AF-A0A3D3QZF0-F1
#
_entry.id   AF-A0A3D3QZF0-F1
#
_cell.length_a   1.000
_cell.length_b   1.000
_cell.length_c   1.000
_cell.angle_alpha   90.00
_cell.angle_beta   90.00
_cell.angle_gamma   90.00
#
_symmetry.space_group_name_H-M   'P 1'
#
loop_
_entity.id
_entity.type
_entity.pdbx_description
1 polymer ?
#
loop_
_entity_poly.entity_id
_entity_poly.type
_entity_poly.pdbx_seq_one_letter_code
_entity_poly.pdbx_strand_id
1 'polypeptide(L)'
;MATDWLTAQQAAEELGISVLTFYDWLAQSDRGEFVLRGNAVEIKYFQGGRRGQGRIRIEINEIKRLKEEMRVKPQMRFQRRRPTNSEQFPGITVPLGRPD
;
A
#
# COMPACT_ATOMS: atom_id res chain seq x y z
N MET A 1 9.37 5.31 27.27
CA MET A 1 8.32 5.31 26.23
C MET A 1 7.56 4.01 26.39
N ALA A 2 6.27 4.05 26.72
CA ALA A 2 5.50 2.83 26.94
C ALA A 2 5.33 2.10 25.59
N THR A 3 5.92 0.91 25.47
CA THR A 3 5.73 0.04 24.30
C THR A 3 4.36 -0.62 24.46
N ASP A 4 3.32 0.05 23.96
CA ASP A 4 1.99 -0.53 23.93
C ASP A 4 1.92 -1.61 22.84
N TRP A 5 1.61 -2.81 23.29
CA TRP A 5 1.46 -4.00 22.46
C TRP A 5 -0.02 -4.30 22.27
N LEU A 6 -0.45 -4.36 21.02
CA LEU A 6 -1.80 -4.72 20.62
C LEU A 6 -1.89 -6.20 20.31
N THR A 7 -3.04 -6.81 20.62
CA THR A 7 -3.38 -8.15 20.12
C THR A 7 -3.73 -8.10 18.63
N ALA A 8 -3.69 -9.24 17.94
CA ALA A 8 -4.10 -9.32 16.54
C ALA A 8 -5.54 -8.81 16.29
N GLN A 9 -6.45 -9.02 17.23
CA GLN A 9 -7.82 -8.51 17.14
C GLN A 9 -7.87 -6.98 17.19
N GLN A 10 -7.17 -6.37 18.16
CA GLN A 10 -7.10 -4.91 18.29
C GLN A 10 -6.37 -4.27 17.11
N ALA A 11 -5.31 -4.91 16.61
CA ALA A 11 -4.59 -4.47 15.42
C ALA A 11 -5.49 -4.44 14.17
N ALA A 12 -6.30 -5.49 13.96
CA ALA A 12 -7.23 -5.56 12.84
C ALA A 12 -8.32 -4.48 12.95
N GLU A 13 -8.84 -4.25 14.15
CA GLU A 13 -9.83 -3.19 14.42
C GLU A 13 -9.28 -1.79 14.12
N GLU A 14 -8.06 -1.49 14.55
CA GLU A 14 -7.37 -0.22 14.29
C GLU A 14 -7.09 0.05 12.80
N LEU A 15 -6.82 -1.03 12.04
CA LEU A 15 -6.62 -0.99 10.59
C LEU A 15 -7.94 -0.98 9.81
N GLY A 16 -9.07 -1.27 10.46
CA GLY A 16 -10.39 -1.34 9.82
C GLY A 16 -10.56 -2.55 8.90
N ILE A 17 -9.89 -3.66 9.21
CA ILE A 17 -9.94 -4.91 8.43
C ILE A 17 -10.44 -6.07 9.30
N SER A 18 -10.81 -7.19 8.67
CA SER A 18 -11.17 -8.38 9.42
C SER A 18 -9.93 -9.01 10.07
N VAL A 19 -10.11 -9.67 11.21
CA VAL A 19 -9.03 -10.40 11.91
C VAL A 19 -8.46 -11.51 11.02
N LEU A 20 -9.30 -12.16 10.21
CA LEU A 20 -8.87 -13.20 9.26
C LEU A 20 -7.94 -12.62 8.19
N THR A 21 -8.34 -11.49 7.59
CA THR A 21 -7.50 -10.75 6.65
C THR A 21 -6.17 -10.34 7.27
N PHE A 22 -6.19 -9.93 8.55
CA PHE A 22 -4.96 -9.58 9.25
C PHE A 22 -4.04 -10.81 9.45
N TYR A 23 -4.57 -11.98 9.78
CA TYR A 23 -3.76 -13.21 9.82
C TYR A 23 -3.21 -13.61 8.45
N ASP A 24 -3.99 -13.44 7.38
CA ASP A 24 -3.51 -13.68 6.01
C ASP A 24 -2.35 -12.73 5.65
N TRP A 25 -2.42 -11.47 6.07
CA TRP A 25 -1.34 -10.50 5.88
C TRP A 25 -0.07 -10.91 6.63
N LEU A 26 -0.19 -11.37 7.87
CA LEU A 26 0.94 -11.88 8.64
C LEU A 26 1.57 -13.09 7.93
N ALA A 27 0.75 -14.04 7.48
CA ALA A 27 1.23 -15.23 6.78
C ALA A 27 1.92 -14.90 5.44
N GLN A 28 1.41 -13.92 4.69
CA GLN A 28 2.06 -13.42 3.47
C GLN A 28 3.35 -12.68 3.79
N SER A 29 3.38 -11.90 4.87
CA SER A 29 4.56 -11.15 5.31
C SER A 29 5.68 -12.09 5.71
N ASP A 30 5.38 -13.18 6.42
CA ASP A 30 6.36 -14.21 6.81
C ASP A 30 7.01 -14.89 5.60
N ARG A 31 6.30 -14.97 4.48
CA ARG A 31 6.80 -15.52 3.20
C ARG A 31 7.47 -14.46 2.32
N GLY A 32 7.47 -13.19 2.73
CA GLY A 32 7.96 -12.07 1.91
C GLY A 32 7.07 -11.73 0.71
N GLU A 33 5.83 -12.21 0.69
CA GLU A 33 4.87 -12.03 -0.41
C GLU A 33 3.90 -10.89 -0.14
N PHE A 34 3.89 -10.32 1.07
CA PHE A 34 2.96 -9.24 1.41
C PHE A 34 3.32 -7.95 0.70
N VAL A 35 2.42 -7.55 -0.21
CA VAL A 35 2.54 -6.33 -0.98
C VAL A 35 1.33 -5.45 -0.68
N LEU A 36 1.60 -4.25 -0.16
CA LEU A 36 0.57 -3.25 0.06
C LEU A 36 0.77 -2.12 -0.95
N ARG A 37 -0.24 -1.90 -1.81
CA ARG A 37 -0.24 -0.82 -2.82
C ARG A 37 0.97 -0.86 -3.79
N GLY A 38 1.52 -2.05 -4.05
CA GLY A 38 2.68 -2.25 -4.93
C GLY A 38 4.04 -2.16 -4.24
N ASN A 39 4.07 -1.87 -2.93
CA ASN A 39 5.28 -1.89 -2.13
C ASN A 39 5.35 -3.19 -1.32
N ALA A 40 6.50 -3.86 -1.32
CA ALA A 40 6.75 -4.97 -0.40
C ALA A 40 6.78 -4.41 1.03
N VAL A 41 5.94 -4.98 1.90
CA VAL A 41 5.83 -4.55 3.30
C VAL A 41 6.12 -5.74 4.19
N GLU A 42 7.04 -5.54 5.13
CA GLU A 42 7.31 -6.50 6.20
C GLU A 42 6.62 -6.01 7.48
N ILE A 43 5.77 -6.86 8.05
CA ILE A 43 5.04 -6.62 9.30
C ILE A 43 5.85 -7.20 10.46
N LYS A 44 6.29 -6.35 11.38
CA LYS A 44 6.99 -6.78 12.59
C LYS A 44 6.01 -7.09 13.71
N TYR A 45 6.02 -8.35 14.16
CA TYR A 45 5.21 -8.79 15.28
C TYR A 45 5.97 -9.75 16.19
N PHE A 46 5.46 -9.90 17.41
CA PHE A 46 5.95 -10.85 18.39
C PHE A 46 4.93 -11.96 18.59
N GLN A 47 5.33 -13.21 18.36
CA GLN A 47 4.52 -14.37 18.69
C GLN A 47 5.01 -14.98 20.01
N GLY A 48 4.19 -14.88 21.05
CA GLY A 48 4.47 -15.58 22.32
C GLY A 48 4.17 -17.09 22.23
N GLY A 49 4.54 -17.87 23.25
CA GLY A 49 4.06 -19.24 23.49
C GLY A 49 5.01 -20.39 23.13
N ARG A 50 4.81 -21.55 23.76
CA ARG A 50 5.54 -22.79 23.42
C ARG A 50 4.99 -23.34 22.09
N ARG A 51 5.88 -23.69 21.15
CA ARG A 51 5.54 -24.37 19.88
C ARG A 51 4.60 -23.60 18.93
N GLY A 52 4.68 -22.27 18.88
CA GLY A 52 3.93 -21.47 17.89
C GLY A 52 2.43 -21.35 18.14
N GLN A 53 1.93 -21.72 19.32
CA GLN A 53 0.52 -21.57 19.70
C GLN A 53 0.19 -20.28 20.46
N GLY A 54 1.16 -19.44 20.80
CA GLY A 54 0.85 -18.30 21.65
C GLY A 54 0.41 -17.07 20.87
N ARG A 55 0.01 -16.08 21.67
CA ARG A 55 -0.71 -14.90 21.21
C ARG A 55 0.25 -14.00 20.41
N ILE A 56 -0.23 -13.53 19.26
CA ILE A 56 0.45 -12.51 18.47
C ILE A 56 0.25 -11.16 19.14
N ARG A 57 1.35 -10.42 19.28
CA ARG A 57 1.40 -9.05 19.76
C ARG A 57 2.13 -8.18 18.74
N ILE A 58 1.58 -7.02 18.46
CA ILE A 58 2.15 -6.05 17.51
C ILE A 58 2.34 -4.72 18.22
N GLU A 59 3.44 -4.04 17.94
CA GLU A 59 3.64 -2.69 18.47
C GLU A 59 2.67 -1.70 17.84
N ILE A 60 2.12 -0.79 18.64
CA ILE A 60 1.23 0.25 18.15
C ILE A 60 1.87 1.13 17.05
N ASN A 61 3.18 1.32 17.08
CA ASN A 61 3.92 2.09 16.08
C ASN A 61 3.93 1.39 14.72
N GLU A 62 3.97 0.05 14.70
CA GLU A 62 3.90 -0.71 13.46
C GLU A 62 2.50 -0.61 12.84
N ILE A 63 1.43 -0.64 13.66
CA ILE A 63 0.07 -0.41 13.17
C ILE A 63 -0.10 0.99 12.58
N LYS A 64 0.47 2.02 13.22
CA LYS A 64 0.49 3.38 12.67
C LYS A 64 1.21 3.45 11.33
N ARG A 65 2.37 2.80 11.20
CA ARG A 65 3.12 2.69 9.95
C ARG A 65 2.29 2.01 8.86
N LEU A 66 1.67 0.88 9.15
CA LEU A 66 0.79 0.17 8.21
C LEU A 66 -0.40 1.03 7.78
N LYS A 67 -0.99 1.78 8.71
CA LYS A 67 -2.10 2.70 8.42
C LYS A 67 -1.68 3.83 7.47
N GLU A 68 -0.46 4.34 7.60
CA GLU A 68 0.08 5.32 6.65
C GLU A 68 0.38 4.71 5.27
N GLU A 69 0.88 3.47 5.21
CA GLU A 69 1.04 2.75 3.93
C GLU A 69 -0.31 2.42 3.25
N MET A 70 -1.36 2.16 4.04
CA MET A 70 -2.73 1.99 3.54
C MET A 70 -3.35 3.30 3.05
N ARG A 71 -2.83 4.45 3.50
CA ARG A 71 -3.46 5.74 3.25
C ARG A 71 -3.42 6.08 1.78
N VAL A 72 -4.60 6.23 1.19
CA VAL A 72 -4.74 6.74 -0.17
C VAL A 72 -4.49 8.24 -0.15
N LYS A 73 -3.35 8.69 -0.67
CA LYS A 73 -3.21 10.07 -1.15
C LYS A 73 -4.02 10.18 -2.44
N PRO A 74 -5.04 11.05 -2.54
CA PRO A 74 -5.74 11.26 -3.79
C PRO A 74 -4.70 11.66 -4.84
N GLN A 75 -4.49 10.83 -5.86
CA GLN A 75 -3.70 11.25 -7.00
C GLN A 75 -4.43 12.43 -7.62
N MET A 76 -3.78 13.59 -7.69
CA MET A 76 -4.30 14.72 -8.47
C MET A 76 -4.59 14.18 -9.87
N ARG A 77 -5.84 14.26 -10.32
CA ARG A 77 -6.19 13.93 -11.69
C ARG A 77 -5.34 14.82 -12.59
N PHE A 78 -4.37 14.22 -13.27
CA PHE A 78 -3.58 14.94 -14.27
C PHE A 78 -4.56 15.52 -15.28
N GLN A 79 -4.56 16.85 -15.43
CA GLN A 79 -5.27 17.48 -16.52
C GLN A 79 -4.62 16.99 -17.82
N ARG A 80 -5.35 16.17 -18.57
CA ARG A 80 -4.91 15.71 -19.88
C ARG A 80 -4.66 16.95 -20.73
N ARG A 81 -3.40 17.17 -21.14
CA ARG A 81 -3.07 18.24 -22.09
C ARG A 81 -3.93 18.00 -23.33
N ARG A 82 -4.65 19.04 -23.77
CA ARG A 82 -5.40 18.97 -25.03
C ARG A 82 -4.40 18.62 -26.14
N PRO A 83 -4.73 17.72 -27.08
CA PRO A 83 -3.87 17.47 -28.22
C PRO A 83 -3.60 18.81 -28.92
N THR A 84 -2.34 19.18 -29.02
CA THR A 84 -1.90 20.29 -29.87
C THR A 84 -2.23 19.91 -31.31
N ASN A 85 -2.91 20.81 -32.02
CA ASN A 85 -3.37 20.58 -33.38
C ASN A 85 -2.19 20.09 -34.26
N SER A 86 -2.34 18.91 -34.86
CA SER A 86 -1.30 18.26 -35.68
C SER A 86 -1.09 18.93 -37.04
N GLU A 87 -1.90 19.94 -37.36
CA GLU A 87 -1.81 20.67 -38.63
C GLU A 87 -0.75 21.76 -38.62
N GLN A 88 -0.28 22.21 -37.46
CA GLN A 88 0.70 23.29 -37.35
C GLN A 88 1.75 22.97 -36.29
N PHE A 89 2.93 22.58 -36.77
CA PHE A 89 4.12 22.48 -35.96
C PHE A 89 4.95 23.74 -36.12
N PRO A 90 5.42 24.38 -35.03
CA PRO A 90 6.28 25.55 -35.13
C PRO A 90 7.57 25.18 -35.87
N GLY A 91 7.79 25.78 -37.04
CA GLY A 91 8.95 25.53 -37.90
C GLY A 91 8.71 24.63 -39.11
N ILE A 92 7.52 24.02 -39.24
CA ILE A 92 7.13 23.26 -40.44
C ILE A 92 6.18 24.12 -41.28
N THR A 93 6.67 24.61 -42.42
CA THR A 93 5.92 25.47 -43.37
C THR A 93 5.33 24.69 -44.55
N VAL A 94 5.49 23.37 -44.58
CA VAL A 94 5.00 22.49 -45.66
C VAL A 94 3.76 21.72 -45.21
N PRO A 95 2.80 21.45 -46.11
CA PRO A 95 1.60 20.69 -45.77
C PRO A 95 1.98 19.26 -45.38
N LEU A 96 1.54 18.82 -44.20
CA LEU A 96 1.75 17.46 -43.73
C LEU A 96 0.74 16.52 -44.40
N GLY A 97 1.25 15.54 -45.15
CA GLY A 97 0.41 14.49 -45.77
C GLY A 97 -0.16 13.53 -44.72
N ARG A 98 -1.39 13.06 -44.96
CA ARG A 98 -2.02 12.00 -44.16
C ARG A 98 -1.58 10.64 -44.73
N PRO A 99 -1.15 9.67 -43.90
CA PRO A 99 -0.94 8.32 -44.37
C PRO A 99 -2.29 7.62 -44.57
N ASP A 100 -2.49 7.00 -45.74
CA ASP A 100 -3.59 6.06 -46.05
C ASP A 100 -3.27 4.64 -45.54
#